data_AF-A0A2V9WGJ4-F1
#
_entry.id   AF-A0A2V9WGJ4-F1
#
_cell.length_a   1.000
_cell.length_b   1.000
_cell.length_c   1.000
_cell.angle_alpha   90.00
_cell.angle_beta   90.00
_cell.angle_gamma   90.00
#
_symmetry.space_group_name_H-M   'P 1'
#
loop_
_entity.id
_entity.type
_entity.pdbx_description
1 polymer ?
#
loop_
_entity_poly.entity_id
_entity_poly.type
_entity_poly.pdbx_seq_one_letter_code
_entity_poly.pdbx_strand_id
1 'polypeptide(L)'
;MPKWESAVAVDIMSSEVKSWLLSLDVSDCTRGKYRAKMSQVYMWAKTEELIPQVIPAKDGGFLDSDPCTRVKGPGFSQESDYEALALEVEDTFALLSQLKQPEYELSLLVAICGLRISEALGLLWRHILWNRAMIAIRQSYVHSHLQPGAKTKLSRSRVEVPQLALDVLAEWRRERPYAGDDDFVFPSLKLRGRKPRTASMIVRTTCDPLQSGRESW
;
A
#
# COMPACT_ATOMS: atom_id res chain seq x y z
N MET A 1 23.73 7.65 -9.39
CA MET A 1 23.33 7.58 -10.81
C MET A 1 22.79 6.19 -11.10
N PRO A 2 21.73 6.04 -11.91
CA PRO A 2 21.28 4.71 -12.31
C PRO A 2 22.35 4.05 -13.19
N LYS A 3 22.72 2.80 -12.87
CA LYS A 3 23.85 2.03 -13.44
C LYS A 3 23.89 1.95 -14.98
N TRP A 4 22.74 2.16 -15.64
CA TRP A 4 22.52 1.87 -17.06
C TRP A 4 22.26 3.12 -17.91
N GLU A 5 22.50 4.32 -17.39
CA GLU A 5 22.17 5.59 -18.05
C GLU A 5 22.83 5.75 -19.44
N SER A 6 24.06 5.27 -19.59
CA SER A 6 24.83 5.38 -20.84
C SER A 6 24.89 4.07 -21.63
N ALA A 7 24.18 3.03 -21.20
CA ALA A 7 24.24 1.71 -21.84
C ALA A 7 23.26 1.63 -23.02
N VAL A 8 23.70 1.00 -24.11
CA VAL A 8 22.82 0.68 -25.24
C VAL A 8 21.89 -0.46 -24.81
N ALA A 9 20.58 -0.25 -24.91
CA ALA A 9 19.59 -1.17 -24.34
C ALA A 9 19.73 -2.62 -24.83
N VAL A 10 20.01 -2.82 -26.12
CA VAL A 10 20.15 -4.17 -26.71
C VAL A 10 21.46 -4.88 -26.36
N ASP A 11 22.45 -4.14 -25.86
CA ASP A 11 23.76 -4.68 -25.50
C ASP A 11 23.84 -5.11 -24.03
N ILE A 12 22.82 -4.78 -23.23
CA ILE A 12 22.77 -5.12 -21.81
C ILE A 12 22.56 -6.63 -21.65
N MET A 13 23.47 -7.30 -20.94
CA MET A 13 23.39 -8.74 -20.75
C MET A 13 22.53 -9.11 -19.53
N SER A 14 21.73 -10.17 -19.66
CA SER A 14 20.92 -10.72 -18.55
C SER A 14 21.75 -11.06 -17.30
N SER A 15 22.99 -11.53 -17.48
CA SER A 15 23.91 -11.85 -16.38
C SER A 15 24.32 -10.61 -15.60
N GLU A 16 24.56 -9.49 -16.28
CA GLU A 16 24.96 -8.23 -15.65
C GLU A 16 23.79 -7.59 -14.90
N VAL A 17 22.59 -7.66 -15.48
CA VAL A 17 21.34 -7.25 -14.79
C VAL A 17 21.12 -8.11 -13.56
N LYS A 18 21.29 -9.43 -13.66
CA LYS A 18 21.15 -10.35 -12.51
C LYS A 18 22.17 -10.03 -11.42
N SER A 19 23.44 -9.89 -11.75
CA SER A 19 24.52 -9.56 -10.80
C SER A 19 24.25 -8.22 -10.11
N TRP A 20 23.84 -7.20 -10.87
CA TRP A 20 23.51 -5.90 -10.32
C TRP A 20 22.33 -5.97 -9.33
N LEU A 21 21.23 -6.61 -9.73
CA LEU A 21 20.06 -6.71 -8.87
C LEU A 21 20.39 -7.46 -7.57
N LEU A 22 21.21 -8.52 -7.65
CA LEU A 22 21.68 -9.27 -6.46
C LEU A 22 22.61 -8.45 -5.56
N SER A 23 23.34 -7.46 -6.09
CA SER A 23 24.16 -6.56 -5.27
C SER A 23 23.38 -5.51 -4.48
N LEU A 24 22.07 -5.37 -4.74
CA LEU A 24 21.23 -4.43 -4.00
C LEU A 24 20.81 -5.01 -2.66
N ASP A 25 21.01 -4.23 -1.59
CA ASP A 25 20.55 -4.53 -0.23
C ASP A 25 19.04 -4.27 -0.08
N VAL A 26 18.25 -5.15 -0.69
CA VAL A 26 16.79 -5.13 -0.66
C VAL A 26 16.24 -6.55 -0.56
N SER A 27 15.00 -6.70 -0.11
CA SER A 27 14.33 -8.00 -0.10
C SER A 27 14.13 -8.58 -1.50
N ASP A 28 14.03 -9.90 -1.59
CA ASP A 28 13.78 -10.64 -2.83
C ASP A 28 12.54 -10.14 -3.57
N CYS A 29 11.45 -9.89 -2.84
CA CYS A 29 10.22 -9.34 -3.38
C CYS A 29 10.44 -7.96 -4.03
N THR A 30 11.24 -7.10 -3.38
CA THR A 30 11.57 -5.77 -3.90
C THR A 30 12.45 -5.85 -5.14
N ARG A 31 13.46 -6.73 -5.10
CA ARG A 31 14.34 -7.02 -6.24
C ARG A 31 13.54 -7.53 -7.45
N GLY A 32 12.59 -8.44 -7.22
CA GLY A 32 11.66 -8.93 -8.23
C GLY A 32 10.80 -7.82 -8.84
N LYS A 33 10.35 -6.85 -8.04
CA LYS A 33 9.62 -5.66 -8.53
C LYS A 33 10.50 -4.76 -9.39
N TYR A 34 11.77 -4.56 -9.03
CA TYR A 34 12.71 -3.80 -9.86
C TYR A 34 12.94 -4.46 -11.22
N ARG A 35 13.19 -5.77 -11.24
CA ARG A 35 13.28 -6.57 -12.48
C ARG A 35 12.02 -6.39 -13.33
N ALA A 36 10.84 -6.54 -12.73
CA ALA A 36 9.57 -6.40 -13.45
C ALA A 36 9.39 -5.01 -14.05
N LYS A 37 9.74 -3.95 -13.31
CA LYS A 37 9.68 -2.57 -13.83
C LYS A 37 10.64 -2.35 -15.00
N MET A 38 11.85 -2.87 -14.92
CA MET A 38 12.80 -2.81 -16.03
C MET A 38 12.25 -3.54 -17.27
N SER A 39 11.74 -4.76 -17.10
CA SER A 39 11.11 -5.55 -18.17
C SER A 39 9.94 -4.80 -18.85
N GLN A 40 9.12 -4.07 -18.10
CA GLN A 40 8.04 -3.24 -18.67
C GLN A 40 8.55 -2.12 -19.60
N VAL A 41 9.73 -1.55 -19.32
CA VAL A 41 10.33 -0.53 -20.20
C VAL A 41 10.77 -1.16 -21.53
N TYR A 42 11.41 -2.33 -21.47
CA TYR A 42 11.77 -3.09 -22.69
C TYR A 42 10.54 -3.54 -23.46
N MET A 43 9.50 -4.00 -22.78
CA MET A 43 8.24 -4.37 -23.42
C MET A 43 7.64 -3.18 -24.17
N TRP A 44 7.56 -2.00 -23.54
CA TRP A 44 7.08 -0.80 -24.22
C TRP A 44 7.95 -0.43 -25.42
N ALA A 45 9.28 -0.43 -25.26
CA ALA A 45 10.20 -0.12 -26.37
C ALA A 45 10.06 -1.12 -27.54
N LYS A 46 9.83 -2.40 -27.25
CA LYS A 46 9.51 -3.42 -28.26
C LYS A 46 8.16 -3.15 -28.94
N THR A 47 7.13 -2.74 -28.19
CA THR A 47 5.81 -2.40 -28.73
C THR A 47 5.86 -1.20 -29.68
N GLU A 48 6.67 -0.20 -29.34
CA GLU A 48 6.89 0.99 -30.17
C GLU A 48 7.97 0.79 -31.25
N GLU A 49 8.45 -0.45 -31.44
CA GLU A 49 9.47 -0.83 -32.44
C GLU A 49 10.80 -0.07 -32.31
N LEU A 50 11.10 0.50 -31.14
CA LEU A 50 12.36 1.22 -30.86
C LEU A 50 13.56 0.29 -30.69
N ILE A 51 13.29 -0.97 -30.32
CA ILE A 51 14.26 -2.06 -30.23
C ILE A 51 13.68 -3.30 -30.92
N PRO A 52 14.53 -4.17 -31.49
CA PRO A 52 14.05 -5.41 -32.09
C PRO A 52 13.41 -6.32 -31.04
N GLN A 53 12.51 -7.21 -31.46
CA GLN A 53 11.90 -8.20 -30.56
C GLN A 53 12.93 -9.20 -30.04
N VAL A 54 13.90 -9.55 -30.88
CA VAL A 54 14.96 -10.51 -30.60
C VAL A 54 16.31 -9.99 -31.10
N ILE A 55 17.38 -10.43 -30.46
CA ILE A 55 18.77 -10.13 -30.82
C ILE A 55 19.53 -11.43 -31.13
N PRO A 56 20.57 -11.39 -31.99
CA PRO A 56 21.42 -12.55 -32.22
C PRO A 56 22.11 -13.03 -30.94
N ALA A 57 22.12 -14.34 -30.75
CA ALA A 57 22.77 -14.99 -29.64
C ALA A 57 24.19 -15.44 -30.02
N LYS A 58 25.06 -15.63 -29.02
CA LYS A 58 26.45 -16.09 -29.23
C LYS A 58 26.54 -17.51 -29.79
N ASP A 59 25.52 -18.33 -29.58
CA ASP A 59 25.41 -19.72 -30.05
C ASP A 59 24.74 -19.82 -31.44
N GLY A 60 24.52 -18.69 -32.12
CA GLY A 60 23.86 -18.65 -33.43
C GLY A 60 22.33 -18.68 -33.37
N GLY A 61 21.74 -18.70 -32.18
CA GLY A 61 20.30 -18.57 -31.96
C GLY A 61 19.81 -17.12 -31.90
N PHE A 62 18.58 -16.96 -31.43
CA PHE A 62 17.96 -15.67 -31.13
C PHE A 62 17.56 -15.60 -29.66
N LEU A 63 17.76 -14.44 -29.05
CA LEU A 63 17.38 -14.15 -27.66
C LEU A 63 16.38 -13.02 -27.62
N ASP A 64 15.43 -13.06 -26.68
CA ASP A 64 14.60 -11.88 -26.40
C ASP A 64 15.52 -10.70 -26.05
N SER A 65 15.23 -9.54 -26.67
CA SER A 65 15.98 -8.29 -26.47
C SER A 65 15.77 -7.69 -25.08
N ASP A 66 14.73 -8.10 -24.34
CA ASP A 66 14.57 -7.79 -22.93
C ASP A 66 15.50 -8.69 -22.08
N PRO A 67 16.56 -8.12 -21.48
CA PRO A 67 17.51 -8.88 -20.68
C PRO A 67 16.87 -9.44 -19.40
N CYS A 68 15.75 -8.90 -18.94
CA CYS A 68 15.09 -9.32 -17.71
C CYS A 68 14.35 -10.65 -17.83
N THR A 69 14.01 -11.09 -19.06
CA THR A 69 13.31 -12.36 -19.32
C THR A 69 14.03 -13.58 -18.76
N ARG A 70 15.37 -13.53 -18.73
CA ARG A 70 16.25 -14.60 -18.22
C ARG A 70 16.77 -14.36 -16.80
N VAL A 71 16.37 -13.26 -16.15
CA VAL A 71 16.75 -12.97 -14.76
C VAL A 71 15.80 -13.70 -13.80
N LYS A 72 16.19 -14.93 -13.46
CA LYS A 72 15.45 -15.85 -12.58
C LYS A 72 16.40 -16.54 -11.59
N GLY A 73 15.80 -17.21 -10.61
CA GLY A 73 16.51 -18.00 -9.58
C GLY A 73 16.39 -17.42 -8.18
N PRO A 74 17.15 -17.96 -7.21
CA PRO A 74 17.20 -17.46 -5.84
C PRO A 74 17.53 -15.96 -5.82
N GLY A 75 16.91 -15.21 -4.91
CA GLY A 75 17.04 -13.74 -4.85
C GLY A 75 15.92 -12.97 -5.56
N PHE A 76 15.02 -13.62 -6.30
CA PHE A 76 13.97 -12.94 -7.07
C PHE A 76 12.55 -13.42 -6.73
N SER A 77 12.38 -14.08 -5.59
CA SER A 77 11.06 -14.55 -5.16
C SER A 77 10.12 -13.38 -4.92
N GLN A 78 8.89 -13.49 -5.41
CA GLN A 78 7.81 -12.56 -5.06
C GLN A 78 7.06 -13.00 -3.80
N GLU A 79 7.27 -14.25 -3.37
CA GLU A 79 6.76 -14.77 -2.12
C GLU A 79 7.51 -14.07 -0.99
N SER A 80 6.74 -13.56 -0.04
CA SER A 80 7.26 -13.09 1.22
C SER A 80 6.97 -14.14 2.28
N ASP A 81 7.94 -14.41 3.15
CA ASP A 81 7.73 -15.19 4.38
C ASP A 81 6.85 -14.46 5.41
N TYR A 82 6.19 -13.37 4.98
CA TYR A 82 5.24 -12.64 5.79
C TYR A 82 3.99 -13.48 5.97
N GLU A 83 3.79 -13.95 7.18
CA GLU A 83 2.56 -14.55 7.64
C GLU A 83 1.70 -13.48 8.33
N ALA A 84 0.50 -13.26 7.80
CA ALA A 84 -0.46 -12.37 8.43
C ALA A 84 -1.01 -13.06 9.70
N LEU A 85 -0.62 -12.59 10.87
CA LEU A 85 -1.25 -12.98 12.13
C LEU A 85 -2.71 -12.55 12.11
N ALA A 86 -3.62 -13.52 11.98
CA ALA A 86 -5.02 -13.31 12.26
C ALA A 86 -5.20 -13.20 13.78
N LEU A 87 -5.78 -12.09 14.24
CA LEU A 87 -6.12 -11.93 15.65
C LEU A 87 -7.41 -12.68 15.95
N GLU A 88 -7.44 -13.40 17.07
CA GLU A 88 -8.67 -13.93 17.63
C GLU A 88 -9.58 -12.79 18.12
N VAL A 89 -10.85 -13.12 18.35
CA VAL A 89 -11.87 -12.13 18.72
C VAL A 89 -11.52 -11.46 20.05
N GLU A 90 -11.10 -12.24 21.04
CA GLU A 90 -10.73 -11.78 22.38
C GLU A 90 -9.53 -10.82 22.33
N ASP A 91 -8.50 -11.18 21.56
CA ASP A 91 -7.31 -10.34 21.37
C ASP A 91 -7.65 -9.02 20.66
N THR A 92 -8.58 -9.08 19.70
CA THR A 92 -9.06 -7.89 18.99
C THR A 92 -9.76 -6.93 19.95
N PHE A 93 -10.65 -7.42 20.82
CA PHE A 93 -11.30 -6.58 21.83
C PHE A 93 -10.32 -6.04 22.87
N ALA A 94 -9.39 -6.87 23.35
CA ALA A 94 -8.36 -6.45 24.29
C ALA A 94 -7.50 -5.33 23.71
N LEU A 95 -7.12 -5.43 22.43
CA LEU A 95 -6.38 -4.39 21.71
C LEU A 95 -7.22 -3.10 21.59
N LEU A 96 -8.45 -3.20 21.09
CA LEU A 96 -9.34 -2.06 20.89
C LEU A 96 -9.56 -1.30 22.21
N SER A 97 -9.70 -2.00 23.34
CA SER A 97 -9.93 -1.38 24.66
C SER A 97 -8.79 -0.47 25.13
N GLN A 98 -7.58 -0.65 24.60
CA GLN A 98 -6.39 0.13 24.97
C GLN A 98 -6.20 1.37 24.06
N LEU A 99 -6.92 1.44 22.95
CA LEU A 99 -6.79 2.52 21.99
C LEU A 99 -7.52 3.76 22.49
N LYS A 100 -6.87 4.91 22.33
CA LYS A 100 -7.49 6.23 22.54
C LYS A 100 -8.02 6.75 21.20
N GLN A 101 -8.84 7.79 21.24
CA GLN A 101 -9.32 8.41 20.01
C GLN A 101 -8.22 9.23 19.32
N PRO A 102 -8.14 9.24 17.97
CA PRO A 102 -9.02 8.57 17.01
C PRO A 102 -8.61 7.13 16.64
N GLU A 103 -7.58 6.58 17.28
CA GLU A 103 -7.04 5.27 16.94
C GLU A 103 -8.06 4.16 17.17
N TYR A 104 -8.90 4.30 18.20
CA TYR A 104 -10.03 3.41 18.48
C TYR A 104 -11.01 3.37 17.31
N GLU A 105 -11.57 4.51 16.91
CA GLU A 105 -12.59 4.61 15.86
C GLU A 105 -12.04 4.15 14.51
N LEU A 106 -10.80 4.52 14.20
CA LEU A 106 -10.12 4.09 12.98
C LEU A 106 -9.94 2.57 12.93
N SER A 107 -9.45 1.98 14.02
CA SER A 107 -9.19 0.54 14.10
C SER A 107 -10.49 -0.25 14.07
N LEU A 108 -11.52 0.23 14.77
CA LEU A 108 -12.86 -0.34 14.76
C LEU A 108 -13.44 -0.37 13.34
N LEU A 109 -13.35 0.74 12.61
CA LEU A 109 -13.80 0.82 11.22
C LEU A 109 -13.07 -0.14 10.30
N VAL A 110 -11.73 -0.20 10.40
CA VAL A 110 -10.91 -1.10 9.59
C VAL A 110 -11.25 -2.56 9.89
N ALA A 111 -11.39 -2.92 11.17
CA ALA A 111 -11.70 -4.29 11.60
C ALA A 111 -13.10 -4.73 11.16
N ILE A 112 -14.13 -3.90 11.36
CA ILE A 112 -15.52 -4.26 11.08
C ILE A 112 -15.84 -4.18 9.59
N CYS A 113 -15.37 -3.14 8.90
CA CYS A 113 -15.73 -2.88 7.51
C CYS A 113 -14.69 -3.45 6.52
N GLY A 114 -13.56 -3.98 7.00
CA GLY A 114 -12.48 -4.50 6.15
C GLY A 114 -11.88 -3.43 5.22
N LEU A 115 -11.91 -2.16 5.63
CA LEU A 115 -11.37 -1.06 4.83
C LEU A 115 -9.85 -1.16 4.77
N ARG A 116 -9.26 -0.87 3.60
CA ARG A 116 -7.81 -0.64 3.57
C ARG A 116 -7.52 0.62 4.37
N ILE A 117 -6.43 0.63 5.13
CA ILE A 117 -6.05 1.78 5.94
C ILE A 117 -5.97 3.08 5.13
N SER A 118 -5.50 3.02 3.89
CA SER A 118 -5.47 4.18 2.98
C SER A 118 -6.87 4.69 2.61
N GLU A 119 -7.87 3.82 2.51
CA GLU A 119 -9.26 4.18 2.23
C GLU A 119 -9.90 4.83 3.46
N ALA A 120 -9.69 4.25 4.65
CA ALA A 120 -10.16 4.81 5.90
C ALA A 120 -9.57 6.21 6.16
N LEU A 121 -8.26 6.40 5.94
CA LEU A 121 -7.60 7.71 6.08
C LEU A 121 -8.06 8.72 5.03
N GLY A 122 -8.48 8.27 3.85
CA GLY A 122 -9.03 9.14 2.81
C GLY A 122 -10.49 9.54 3.05
N LEU A 123 -11.14 9.04 4.09
CA LEU A 123 -12.57 9.22 4.30
C LEU A 123 -12.91 10.66 4.72
N LEU A 124 -13.99 11.19 4.13
CA LEU A 124 -14.61 12.46 4.51
C LEU A 124 -15.97 12.18 5.11
N TRP A 125 -16.49 13.09 5.93
CA TRP A 125 -17.79 12.91 6.56
C TRP A 125 -18.93 12.70 5.55
N ARG A 126 -18.92 13.42 4.42
CA ARG A 126 -19.90 13.23 3.31
C ARG A 126 -19.87 11.85 2.66
N HIS A 127 -18.82 11.06 2.88
CA HIS A 127 -18.72 9.70 2.36
C HIS A 127 -19.48 8.69 3.22
N ILE A 128 -19.85 9.04 4.45
CA ILE A 128 -20.68 8.22 5.34
C ILE A 128 -22.15 8.48 4.99
N LEU A 129 -22.81 7.47 4.46
CA LEU A 129 -24.21 7.48 4.06
C LEU A 129 -25.07 6.97 5.23
N TRP A 130 -25.28 7.82 6.23
CA TRP A 130 -25.98 7.50 7.49
C TRP A 130 -27.30 6.75 7.26
N ASN A 131 -28.18 7.27 6.40
CA ASN A 131 -29.50 6.68 6.12
C ASN A 131 -29.46 5.31 5.43
N ARG A 132 -28.30 4.93 4.88
CA ARG A 132 -28.12 3.68 4.13
C ARG A 132 -27.19 2.72 4.86
N ALA A 133 -26.68 3.10 6.02
CA ALA A 133 -25.67 2.35 6.77
C ALA A 133 -24.49 1.91 5.88
N MET A 134 -23.94 2.84 5.09
CA MET A 134 -22.87 2.55 4.14
C MET A 134 -21.77 3.62 4.14
N ILE A 135 -20.54 3.20 3.85
CA ILE A 135 -19.43 4.09 3.49
C ILE A 135 -19.18 4.00 2.00
N ALA A 136 -19.18 5.16 1.33
CA ALA A 136 -18.80 5.27 -0.07
C ALA A 136 -17.29 5.59 -0.20
N ILE A 137 -16.50 4.63 -0.68
CA ILE A 137 -15.07 4.80 -0.87
C ILE A 137 -14.83 5.61 -2.15
N ARG A 138 -14.49 6.89 -2.01
CA ARG A 138 -14.29 7.83 -3.13
C ARG A 138 -12.82 8.19 -3.38
N GLN A 139 -11.98 8.05 -2.37
CA GLN A 139 -10.57 8.40 -2.45
C GLN A 139 -9.77 7.57 -1.45
N SER A 140 -8.47 7.51 -1.67
CA SER A 140 -7.51 6.90 -0.75
C SER A 140 -6.35 7.85 -0.48
N TYR A 141 -5.77 7.77 0.71
CA TYR A 141 -4.61 8.56 1.10
C TYR A 141 -3.36 7.68 1.11
N VAL A 142 -2.49 7.90 0.12
CA VAL A 142 -1.33 7.05 -0.17
C VAL A 142 -0.11 7.95 -0.38
N HIS A 143 1.01 7.64 0.28
CA HIS A 143 2.25 8.44 0.23
C HIS A 143 2.04 9.94 0.51
N SER A 144 1.13 10.30 1.43
CA SER A 144 0.78 11.70 1.75
C SER A 144 0.05 12.47 0.64
N HIS A 145 -0.51 11.76 -0.33
CA HIS A 145 -1.32 12.32 -1.42
C HIS A 145 -2.69 11.65 -1.46
N LEU A 146 -3.72 12.43 -1.77
CA LEU A 146 -5.04 11.89 -2.09
C LEU A 146 -5.02 11.36 -3.52
N GLN A 147 -5.53 10.15 -3.69
CA GLN A 147 -5.72 9.52 -4.99
C GLN A 147 -7.22 9.29 -5.22
N PRO A 148 -7.75 9.66 -6.41
CA PRO A 148 -9.15 9.42 -6.73
C PRO A 148 -9.42 7.93 -6.88
N GLY A 149 -10.56 7.49 -6.34
CA GLY A 149 -10.98 6.10 -6.38
C GLY A 149 -10.24 5.18 -5.41
N ALA A 150 -10.76 3.97 -5.32
CA ALA A 150 -10.07 2.87 -4.65
C ALA A 150 -9.06 2.24 -5.64
N LYS A 151 -8.02 1.60 -5.10
CA LYS A 151 -6.80 1.20 -5.82
C LYS A 151 -7.05 0.29 -7.06
N THR A 152 -8.24 -0.29 -7.19
CA THR A 152 -8.67 -1.05 -8.38
C THR A 152 -10.09 -0.66 -8.82
N LYS A 153 -10.35 -0.58 -10.14
CA LYS A 153 -11.70 -0.33 -10.73
C LYS A 153 -12.78 -1.34 -10.27
N LEU A 154 -12.37 -2.47 -9.68
CA LEU A 154 -13.21 -3.57 -9.19
C LEU A 154 -13.45 -3.55 -7.67
N SER A 155 -12.77 -2.70 -6.88
CA SER A 155 -13.00 -2.70 -5.43
C SER A 155 -14.32 -2.03 -5.09
N ARG A 156 -15.13 -2.73 -4.29
CA ARG A 156 -16.43 -2.32 -3.73
C ARG A 156 -16.43 -0.83 -3.40
N SER A 157 -17.05 -0.01 -4.25
CA SER A 157 -17.13 1.45 -4.02
C SER A 157 -17.98 1.81 -2.80
N ARG A 158 -18.65 0.82 -2.21
CA ARG A 158 -19.47 0.95 -1.01
C ARG A 158 -19.26 -0.25 -0.10
N VAL A 159 -19.25 0.01 1.20
CA VAL A 159 -19.16 -1.01 2.25
C VAL A 159 -20.27 -0.75 3.26
N GLU A 160 -20.96 -1.80 3.67
CA GLU A 160 -21.98 -1.74 4.72
C GLU A 160 -21.33 -1.53 6.08
N VAL A 161 -21.97 -0.71 6.91
CA VAL A 161 -21.46 -0.33 8.22
C VAL A 161 -22.51 -0.72 9.25
N PRO A 162 -22.20 -1.65 10.18
CA PRO A 162 -23.11 -1.98 11.28
C PRO A 162 -23.46 -0.75 12.11
N GLN A 163 -24.69 -0.72 12.64
CA GLN A 163 -25.20 0.44 13.39
C GLN A 163 -24.27 0.87 14.54
N LEU A 164 -23.69 -0.10 15.26
CA LEU A 164 -22.72 0.18 16.32
C LEU A 164 -21.54 1.06 15.85
N ALA A 165 -20.99 0.80 14.67
CA ALA A 165 -19.89 1.59 14.13
C ALA A 165 -20.35 2.97 13.64
N LEU A 166 -21.61 3.10 13.18
CA LEU A 166 -22.19 4.41 12.88
C LEU A 166 -22.38 5.24 14.16
N ASP A 167 -22.86 4.64 15.24
CA ASP A 167 -23.08 5.35 16.51
C ASP A 167 -21.74 5.87 17.07
N VAL A 168 -20.70 5.03 17.04
CA VAL A 168 -19.33 5.44 17.40
C VAL A 168 -18.83 6.59 16.53
N LEU A 169 -19.07 6.53 15.21
CA LEU A 169 -18.69 7.61 14.30
C LEU A 169 -19.48 8.90 14.53
N ALA A 170 -20.76 8.81 14.90
CA ALA A 170 -21.60 9.96 15.20
C ALA A 170 -21.11 10.67 16.47
N GLU A 171 -20.75 9.91 17.51
CA GLU A 171 -20.15 10.45 18.72
C GLU A 171 -18.80 11.12 18.43
N TRP A 172 -17.93 10.41 17.69
CA TRP A 172 -16.65 10.94 17.23
C TRP A 172 -16.79 12.26 16.47
N ARG A 173 -17.80 12.38 15.61
CA ARG A 173 -18.10 13.61 14.87
C ARG A 173 -18.49 14.76 15.79
N ARG A 174 -19.21 14.49 16.87
CA ARG A 174 -19.72 15.48 17.81
C ARG A 174 -18.61 16.09 18.68
N GLU A 175 -17.64 15.30 19.09
CA GLU A 175 -16.59 15.71 20.04
C GLU A 175 -15.45 16.54 19.42
N ARG A 176 -15.40 16.67 18.08
CA ARG A 176 -14.21 17.19 17.38
C ARG A 176 -14.45 18.48 16.60
N PRO A 177 -13.41 19.32 16.47
CA PRO A 177 -13.51 20.61 15.79
C PRO A 177 -13.66 20.53 14.26
N TYR A 178 -13.35 19.39 13.64
CA TYR A 178 -13.41 19.18 12.18
C TYR A 178 -14.53 18.18 11.86
N ALA A 179 -15.76 18.69 11.85
CA ALA A 179 -16.99 17.89 11.72
C ALA A 179 -17.81 18.26 10.47
N GLY A 180 -17.30 19.14 9.60
CA GLY A 180 -17.95 19.51 8.35
C GLY A 180 -17.98 18.36 7.36
N ASP A 181 -18.96 18.34 6.45
CA ASP A 181 -19.13 17.28 5.46
C ASP A 181 -17.88 17.07 4.57
N ASP A 182 -17.12 18.13 4.35
CA ASP A 182 -15.90 18.14 3.55
C ASP A 182 -14.61 17.92 4.37
N ASP A 183 -14.73 17.79 5.68
CA ASP A 183 -13.60 17.48 6.56
C ASP A 183 -13.29 15.99 6.56
N PHE A 184 -12.01 15.66 6.80
CA PHE A 184 -11.58 14.28 7.00
C PHE A 184 -12.19 13.72 8.28
N VAL A 185 -12.60 12.44 8.22
CA VAL A 185 -13.03 11.69 9.41
C VAL A 185 -11.86 11.49 10.37
N PHE A 186 -10.65 11.30 9.82
CA PHE A 186 -9.41 11.11 10.59
C PHE A 186 -8.35 12.18 10.27
N PRO A 187 -8.58 13.44 10.67
CA PRO A 187 -7.71 14.55 10.34
C PRO A 187 -6.39 14.51 11.11
N SER A 188 -5.33 15.05 10.51
CA SER A 188 -4.11 15.37 11.23
C SER A 188 -4.29 16.67 12.02
N LEU A 189 -4.24 16.58 13.35
CA LEU A 189 -4.32 17.75 14.24
C LEU A 189 -3.12 18.69 14.04
N LYS A 190 -1.92 18.13 13.82
CA LYS A 190 -0.70 18.91 13.52
C LYS A 190 -0.86 19.75 12.25
N LEU A 191 -1.61 19.27 11.28
CA LEU A 191 -1.87 19.94 10.00
C LEU A 191 -3.23 20.65 9.97
N ARG A 192 -3.84 20.90 11.14
CA ARG A 192 -5.10 21.63 11.30
C ARG A 192 -6.22 21.09 10.40
N GLY A 193 -6.33 19.77 10.27
CA GLY A 193 -7.38 19.12 9.47
C GLY A 193 -7.21 19.17 7.95
N ARG A 194 -6.22 19.89 7.43
CA ARG A 194 -6.00 20.03 5.97
C ARG A 194 -5.59 18.74 5.27
N LYS A 195 -5.05 17.78 6.03
CA LYS A 195 -4.65 16.46 5.55
C LYS A 195 -5.01 15.41 6.59
N PRO A 196 -5.31 14.17 6.19
CA PRO A 196 -5.44 13.07 7.12
C PRO A 196 -4.09 12.68 7.73
N ARG A 197 -4.13 11.89 8.80
CA ARG A 197 -2.90 11.30 9.38
C ARG A 197 -2.28 10.30 8.40
N THR A 198 -0.96 10.11 8.48
CA THR A 198 -0.30 9.05 7.70
C THR A 198 -0.33 7.73 8.47
N ALA A 199 -0.48 6.60 7.76
CA ALA A 199 -0.52 5.28 8.38
C ALA A 199 0.73 4.97 9.23
N SER A 200 1.91 5.43 8.77
CA SER A 200 3.17 5.28 9.51
C SER A 200 3.22 6.04 10.83
N MET A 201 2.46 7.14 10.97
CA MET A 201 2.35 7.86 12.24
C MET A 201 1.52 7.08 13.24
N ILE A 202 0.42 6.46 12.79
CA ILE A 202 -0.51 5.71 13.65
C ILE A 202 0.20 4.51 14.27
N VAL A 203 0.94 3.72 13.47
CA VAL A 203 1.67 2.55 13.99
C VAL A 203 2.69 2.94 15.07
N ARG A 204 3.49 4.00 14.85
CA ARG A 204 4.48 4.42 15.86
C ARG A 204 3.84 4.95 17.15
N THR A 205 2.74 5.70 17.04
CA THR A 205 2.09 6.24 18.24
C THR A 205 1.34 5.20 19.04
N THR A 206 0.89 4.13 18.40
CA THR A 206 -0.03 3.15 19.00
C THR A 206 0.65 1.83 19.33
N CYS A 207 1.51 1.31 18.45
CA CYS A 207 2.13 0.00 18.61
C CYS A 207 3.44 0.05 19.42
N ASP A 208 4.27 1.09 19.26
CA ASP A 208 5.54 1.20 20.01
C ASP A 208 5.33 1.18 21.55
N PRO A 209 4.33 1.88 22.11
CA PRO A 209 4.05 1.80 23.56
C PRO A 209 3.52 0.44 23.99
N LEU A 210 2.73 -0.24 23.15
CA LEU A 210 2.16 -1.56 23.45
C LEU A 210 3.20 -2.68 23.42
N GLN A 211 4.26 -2.52 22.61
CA GLN A 211 5.38 -3.46 22.57
C GLN A 211 6.30 -3.32 23.79
N SER A 212 6.52 -2.09 24.29
CA SER A 212 7.31 -1.85 25.51
C SER A 212 6.71 -2.46 26.79
N GLY A 213 5.41 -2.78 26.78
CA GLY A 213 4.73 -3.46 27.89
C GLY A 213 4.81 -4.99 27.85
N ARG A 214 5.37 -5.60 26.79
CA ARG A 214 5.52 -7.07 26.66
C ARG A 214 6.89 -7.60 27.08
N GLU A 215 7.87 -6.75 27.37
CA GLU A 215 9.22 -7.18 27.80
C GLU A 215 9.36 -7.36 29.32
N SER A 216 8.25 -7.31 30.08
CA SER A 216 8.26 -7.46 31.53
C SER A 216 7.35 -8.59 32.02
N TRP A 217 7.62 -9.84 31.60
CA TRP A 217 7.29 -11.08 32.31
C TRP A 217 8.28 -12.18 31.93
#